data_AF-A0A227J3B8-F1
#
_entry.id   AF-A0A227J3B8-F1
#
_cell.length_a   1.000
_cell.length_b   1.000
_cell.length_c   1.000
_cell.angle_alpha   90.00
_cell.angle_beta   90.00
_cell.angle_gamma   90.00
#
_symmetry.space_group_name_H-M   'P 1'
#
loop_
_entity.id
_entity.type
_entity.pdbx_description
1 polymer ?
#
loop_
_entity_poly.entity_id
_entity_poly.type
_entity_poly.pdbx_seq_one_letter_code
_entity_poly.pdbx_strand_id
1 'polypeptide(L)'
;HTLEHLYAGFMRNHLNGDSVEIIDISPMGCRTGFYMSLIGTPSEQQVADAWLASMEDVLKVESQNKIPELNEYQCGTAAMHSLEEAQQIAKNILAAGVS
;
A
#
# COMPACT_ATOMS: atom_id res chain seq x y z
N HIS A 1 2.29 -6.15 7.28
CA HIS A 1 3.38 -6.58 6.40
C HIS A 1 2.89 -6.89 4.99
N THR A 2 1.99 -7.86 4.74
CA THR A 2 1.42 -8.05 3.38
C THR A 2 0.89 -6.77 2.74
N LEU A 3 0.17 -5.95 3.52
CA LEU A 3 -0.34 -4.68 3.03
C LEU A 3 0.77 -3.72 2.60
N GLU A 4 1.91 -3.67 3.29
CA GLU A 4 3.04 -2.79 2.95
C GLU A 4 3.61 -3.11 1.57
N HIS A 5 3.83 -4.39 1.28
CA HIS A 5 4.36 -4.86 -0.01
C HIS A 5 3.44 -4.51 -1.18
N LEU A 6 2.12 -4.68 -1.00
CA LEU A 6 1.14 -4.36 -2.03
C LEU A 6 0.93 -2.84 -2.16
N TYR A 7 0.81 -2.16 -1.02
CA TYR A 7 0.45 -0.75 -0.95
C TYR A 7 1.51 0.14 -1.58
N ALA A 8 2.79 -0.12 -1.33
CA ALA A 8 3.86 0.68 -1.89
C ALA A 8 3.95 0.57 -3.43
N GLY A 9 3.62 -0.60 -4.00
CA GLY A 9 3.57 -0.80 -5.45
C GLY A 9 2.35 -0.09 -6.06
N PHE A 10 1.17 -0.29 -5.50
CA PHE A 10 -0.06 0.32 -6.02
C PHE A 10 -0.08 1.84 -5.88
N MET A 11 0.43 2.38 -4.78
CA MET A 11 0.55 3.83 -4.62
C MET A 11 1.44 4.46 -5.69
N ARG A 12 2.54 3.80 -6.07
CA ARG A 12 3.38 4.27 -7.18
C ARG A 12 2.63 4.27 -8.50
N ASN A 13 1.78 3.28 -8.76
CA ASN A 13 0.98 3.25 -10.00
C ASN A 13 -0.03 4.40 -10.09
N HIS A 14 -0.58 4.83 -8.95
CA HIS A 14 -1.66 5.83 -8.92
C HIS A 14 -1.19 7.26 -8.61
N LEU A 15 -0.04 7.43 -7.97
CA LEU A 15 0.44 8.75 -7.51
C LEU A 15 1.71 9.23 -8.21
N ASN A 16 2.59 8.34 -8.72
CA ASN A 16 3.77 8.80 -9.45
C ASN A 16 3.37 9.43 -10.79
N GLY A 17 4.12 10.46 -11.18
CA GLY A 17 3.97 11.14 -12.46
C GLY A 17 5.09 12.17 -12.66
N ASP A 18 4.93 13.07 -13.63
CA ASP A 18 5.99 14.02 -14.01
C ASP A 18 6.41 14.98 -12.88
N SER A 19 5.53 15.22 -11.90
CA SER A 19 5.74 16.15 -10.79
C SER A 19 5.80 15.49 -9.41
N VAL A 20 5.59 14.17 -9.32
CA VAL A 20 5.51 13.43 -8.06
C VAL A 20 6.25 12.10 -8.17
N GLU A 21 7.14 11.82 -7.25
CA GLU A 21 7.87 10.55 -7.18
C GLU A 21 7.97 10.04 -5.74
N ILE A 22 7.33 8.91 -5.44
CA ILE A 22 7.40 8.28 -4.12
C ILE A 22 8.79 7.71 -3.86
N ILE A 23 9.39 8.13 -2.74
CA ILE A 23 10.65 7.63 -2.23
C ILE A 23 10.40 6.35 -1.42
N ASP A 24 9.58 6.44 -0.38
CA ASP A 24 9.34 5.34 0.55
C ASP A 24 7.92 5.36 1.14
N ILE A 25 7.37 4.18 1.43
CA ILE A 25 6.14 3.98 2.20
C ILE A 25 6.39 2.92 3.27
N SER A 26 6.46 3.36 4.52
CA SER A 26 6.83 2.51 5.66
C SER A 26 5.75 2.51 6.76
N PRO A 27 5.51 1.37 7.44
CA PRO A 27 4.50 1.25 8.49
C PRO A 27 4.92 2.01 9.74
N MET A 28 3.95 2.62 10.42
CA MET A 28 4.16 3.19 11.75
C MET A 28 4.38 2.08 12.78
N GLY A 29 5.32 2.27 13.71
CA GLY A 29 5.60 1.29 14.77
C GLY A 29 4.41 0.98 15.68
N CYS A 30 3.49 1.94 15.85
CA CYS A 30 2.24 1.76 16.58
C CYS A 30 1.13 1.03 15.79
N ARG A 31 1.40 0.66 14.52
CA ARG A 31 0.50 -0.09 13.62
C ARG A 31 -0.85 0.58 13.33
N THR A 32 -0.89 1.90 13.35
CA THR A 32 -2.10 2.69 13.07
C THR A 32 -2.09 3.32 11.68
N GLY A 33 -1.02 3.18 10.90
CA GLY A 33 -0.91 3.80 9.58
C GLY A 33 0.46 3.62 8.96
N PHE A 34 0.72 4.41 7.92
CA PHE A 34 1.94 4.44 7.15
C PHE A 34 2.43 5.88 7.01
N TYR A 35 3.75 6.06 6.93
CA TYR A 35 4.36 7.29 6.45
C TYR A 35 4.74 7.11 4.98
N MET A 36 4.46 8.14 4.17
CA MET A 36 4.91 8.21 2.78
C MET A 36 5.82 9.42 2.62
N SER A 37 7.01 9.20 2.07
CA SER A 37 7.92 10.26 1.63
C SER A 37 7.98 10.30 0.12
N LEU A 38 7.98 11.51 -0.45
CA LEU A 38 7.94 11.73 -1.89
C LEU A 38 8.64 13.04 -2.29
N ILE A 39 9.04 13.11 -3.55
CA ILE A 39 9.43 14.34 -4.24
C ILE A 39 8.17 14.93 -4.87
N GLY A 40 8.00 16.26 -4.79
CA GLY A 40 6.84 16.97 -5.30
C GLY A 40 5.90 17.47 -4.19
N THR A 41 4.80 18.10 -4.60
CA THR A 41 3.79 18.67 -3.68
C THR A 41 2.37 18.37 -4.19
N PRO A 42 1.95 17.08 -4.25
CA PRO A 42 0.57 16.75 -4.55
C PRO A 42 -0.36 17.31 -3.48
N SER A 43 -1.62 17.59 -3.82
CA SER A 43 -2.62 17.91 -2.81
C SER A 43 -2.98 16.68 -1.99
N GLU A 44 -3.49 16.90 -0.79
CA GLU A 44 -3.96 15.83 0.11
C GLU A 44 -5.05 15.00 -0.57
N GLN A 45 -5.92 15.62 -1.36
CA GLN A 45 -6.96 14.91 -2.11
C GLN A 45 -6.38 13.97 -3.16
N GLN A 46 -5.35 14.37 -3.90
CA GLN A 46 -4.68 13.49 -4.87
C GLN A 46 -4.08 12.26 -4.18
N VAL A 47 -3.48 12.46 -3.00
CA VAL A 47 -2.94 11.38 -2.18
C VAL A 47 -4.06 10.46 -1.68
N ALA A 48 -5.17 11.02 -1.19
CA ALA A 48 -6.33 10.26 -0.72
C ALA A 48 -6.96 9.42 -1.84
N ASP A 49 -7.13 9.98 -3.03
CA ASP A 49 -7.69 9.28 -4.20
C ASP A 49 -6.78 8.12 -4.63
N ALA A 50 -5.46 8.34 -4.69
CA ALA A 50 -4.48 7.30 -5.00
C ALA A 50 -4.45 6.19 -3.92
N TRP A 51 -4.63 6.56 -2.65
CA TRP A 51 -4.73 5.60 -1.55
C TRP A 51 -5.97 4.73 -1.70
N LEU A 52 -7.14 5.32 -1.92
CA LEU A 52 -8.38 4.56 -2.14
C LEU A 52 -8.27 3.62 -3.36
N ALA A 53 -7.73 4.11 -4.48
CA ALA A 53 -7.47 3.28 -5.66
C ALA A 53 -6.51 2.12 -5.38
N SER A 54 -5.48 2.35 -4.56
CA SER A 54 -4.57 1.30 -4.13
C SER A 54 -5.25 0.24 -3.26
N MET A 55 -6.20 0.64 -2.40
CA MET A 55 -6.99 -0.31 -1.61
C MET A 55 -7.89 -1.18 -2.48
N GLU A 56 -8.51 -0.61 -3.53
CA GLU A 56 -9.26 -1.38 -4.53
C GLU A 56 -8.37 -2.40 -5.24
N ASP A 57 -7.13 -2.05 -5.57
CA ASP A 57 -6.20 -3.00 -6.19
C ASP A 57 -5.75 -4.11 -5.24
N VAL A 58 -5.61 -3.83 -3.93
CA VAL A 58 -5.38 -4.88 -2.91
C VAL A 58 -6.52 -5.90 -2.92
N LEU A 59 -7.78 -5.47 -3.10
CA LEU A 59 -8.93 -6.39 -3.16
C LEU A 59 -8.92 -7.29 -4.40
N LYS A 60 -8.27 -6.87 -5.50
CA LYS A 60 -8.17 -7.65 -6.74
C LYS A 60 -7.05 -8.68 -6.71
N VAL A 61 -6.19 -8.68 -5.69
CA VAL A 61 -5.12 -9.69 -5.55
C VAL A 61 -5.75 -11.04 -5.21
N GLU A 62 -5.74 -11.97 -6.15
CA GLU A 62 -6.42 -13.26 -6.02
C GLU A 62 -5.72 -14.24 -5.06
N SER A 63 -4.40 -14.18 -4.96
CA SER A 63 -3.61 -15.15 -4.20
C SER A 63 -2.23 -14.64 -3.79
N GLN A 64 -1.68 -15.18 -2.71
CA GLN A 64 -0.41 -14.73 -2.12
C GLN A 64 0.79 -14.86 -3.07
N ASN A 65 0.76 -15.82 -4.00
CA ASN A 65 1.77 -16.00 -5.04
C ASN A 65 1.81 -14.85 -6.08
N LYS A 66 0.84 -13.92 -6.05
CA LYS A 66 0.84 -12.70 -6.87
C LYS A 66 1.41 -11.49 -6.12
N ILE A 67 1.78 -11.64 -4.84
CA ILE A 67 2.42 -10.59 -4.06
C ILE A 67 3.88 -10.48 -4.51
N PRO A 68 4.33 -9.31 -5.00
CA PRO A 68 5.73 -9.09 -5.33
C PRO A 68 6.63 -9.38 -4.14
N GLU A 69 7.80 -9.99 -4.37
CA GLU A 69 8.87 -10.19 -3.37
C GLU A 69 8.52 -11.11 -2.17
N LEU A 70 7.38 -11.82 -2.20
CA LEU A 70 7.00 -12.78 -1.15
C LEU A 70 7.76 -14.12 -1.31
N ASN A 71 9.05 -14.09 -1.03
CA ASN A 71 9.90 -15.27 -0.93
C ASN A 71 11.05 -15.05 0.08
N GLU A 72 11.67 -16.14 0.53
CA GLU A 72 12.73 -16.12 1.55
C GLU A 72 14.00 -15.35 1.16
N TYR A 73 14.20 -15.09 -0.14
CA TYR A 73 15.37 -14.38 -0.66
C TYR A 73 15.17 -12.87 -0.69
N GLN A 74 13.92 -12.41 -0.74
CA GLN A 74 13.58 -10.99 -0.93
C GLN A 74 12.77 -10.41 0.24
N CYS A 75 12.24 -11.26 1.14
CA CYS A 75 11.49 -10.84 2.31
C CYS A 75 12.11 -11.38 3.61
N GLY A 76 12.57 -10.48 4.49
CA GLY A 76 13.24 -10.83 5.74
C GLY A 76 12.40 -11.64 6.74
N THR A 77 11.07 -11.70 6.57
CA THR A 77 10.16 -12.57 7.33
C THR A 77 8.97 -13.02 6.48
N ALA A 78 9.26 -13.80 5.42
CA ALA A 78 8.26 -14.33 4.48
C ALA A 78 7.11 -15.14 5.13
N ALA A 79 7.31 -15.66 6.35
CA ALA A 79 6.26 -16.36 7.10
C ALA A 79 5.17 -15.44 7.69
N MET A 80 5.40 -14.13 7.82
CA MET A 80 4.44 -13.17 8.39
C MET A 80 3.61 -12.45 7.31
N HIS A 81 2.90 -13.22 6.49
CA HIS A 81 2.00 -12.69 5.48
C HIS A 81 0.59 -13.29 5.58
N SER A 82 -0.42 -12.42 5.67
CA SER A 82 -1.84 -12.77 5.49
C SER A 82 -2.44 -11.86 4.41
N LEU A 83 -2.91 -12.44 3.30
CA LEU A 83 -3.60 -11.69 2.25
C LEU A 83 -5.02 -11.33 2.69
N GLU A 84 -5.68 -12.24 3.40
CA GLU A 84 -7.02 -12.03 3.95
C GLU A 84 -7.06 -10.83 4.89
N GLU A 85 -6.10 -10.72 5.82
CA GLU A 85 -6.00 -9.56 6.71
C GLU A 85 -5.73 -8.26 5.94
N ALA A 86 -4.89 -8.30 4.91
CA ALA A 86 -4.62 -7.13 4.06
C ALA A 86 -5.87 -6.66 3.31
N GLN A 87 -6.64 -7.60 2.74
CA GLN A 87 -7.91 -7.31 2.09
C GLN A 87 -8.96 -6.80 3.08
N GLN A 88 -8.98 -7.31 4.32
CA GLN A 88 -9.89 -6.83 5.34
C GLN A 88 -9.55 -5.39 5.74
N ILE A 89 -8.27 -5.05 5.90
CA ILE A 89 -7.84 -3.67 6.17
C ILE A 89 -8.23 -2.76 5.00
N ALA A 90 -8.01 -3.18 3.75
CA ALA A 90 -8.40 -2.42 2.56
C ALA A 90 -9.91 -2.14 2.51
N LYS A 91 -10.76 -3.14 2.78
CA LYS A 91 -12.22 -2.96 2.89
C LYS A 91 -12.59 -1.95 3.97
N ASN A 92 -11.94 -2.01 5.13
CA ASN A 92 -12.22 -1.09 6.23
C ASN A 92 -11.87 0.36 5.86
N ILE A 93 -10.75 0.58 5.17
CA ILE A 93 -10.34 1.92 4.70
C ILE A 93 -11.35 2.46 3.68
N LEU A 94 -11.73 1.65 2.68
CA LEU A 94 -12.72 2.05 1.67
C LEU A 94 -14.07 2.41 2.30
N ALA A 95 -14.51 1.65 3.30
CA ALA A 95 -15.76 1.90 4.00
C ALA A 95 -15.72 3.17 4.89
N ALA A 96 -14.57 3.45 5.51
CA ALA A 96 -14.39 4.64 6.35
C ALA A 96 -14.18 5.92 5.54
N GLY A 97 -13.63 5.79 4.33
CA GLY A 97 -13.14 6.92 3.54
C GLY A 97 -11.80 7.45 4.07
N VAL A 98 -11.22 8.38 3.33
CA VAL A 98 -9.99 9.09 3.69
C VAL A 98 -10.31 10.59 3.68
N SER A 99 -9.91 11.29 4.76
CA SER A 99 -10.22 12.70 5.00
C SER A 99 -8.97 13.49 5.37
#